data_AF-A0A9P8VF40-F1
#
_entry.id   AF-A0A9P8VF40-F1
#
_cell.length_a   1.000
_cell.length_b   1.000
_cell.length_c   1.000
_cell.angle_alpha   90.00
_cell.angle_beta   90.00
_cell.angle_gamma   90.00
#
_symmetry.space_group_name_H-M   'P 1'
#
loop_
_entity.id
_entity.type
_entity.pdbx_description
1 polymer ?
#
loop_
_entity_poly.entity_id
_entity_poly.type
_entity_poly.pdbx_seq_one_letter_code
_entity_poly.pdbx_strand_id
1 'polypeptide(L)'
;MKSTFALLAASLVAPVLGAAVIAERSYLDIVPLEARQDVSPEKYACHENCGNAITQGASGTAHCSDKTWNERFDYCMDCANEFGIWVHYGTGVTHAADACNMEINLKSNGTETVSTESTETTAAAASTPTDNAGSLLTSSGSVMLFGMIAAAGLL
;
A
#
# COMPACT_ATOMS: atom_id res chain seq x y z
N MET A 1 2.12 29.12 62.06
CA MET A 1 2.03 27.79 62.69
C MET A 1 2.53 26.79 61.63
N LYS A 2 3.83 26.45 61.61
CA LYS A 2 4.42 25.14 62.02
C LYS A 2 3.75 23.96 61.27
N SER A 3 4.29 23.48 60.13
CA SER A 3 5.26 22.34 59.99
C SER A 3 4.86 21.11 60.80
N THR A 4 4.78 19.85 60.33
CA THR A 4 5.47 19.00 59.32
C THR A 4 4.68 17.66 59.26
N PHE A 5 4.74 16.76 58.27
CA PHE A 5 5.69 15.63 58.08
C PHE A 5 5.20 14.88 56.80
N ALA A 6 5.93 14.83 55.68
CA ALA A 6 7.09 13.97 55.39
C ALA A 6 6.80 12.45 55.49
N LEU A 7 6.70 11.78 54.34
CA LEU A 7 7.35 10.48 54.09
C LEU A 7 7.58 10.30 52.59
N LEU A 8 8.85 10.52 52.22
CA LEU A 8 9.45 10.12 50.96
C LEU A 8 9.47 8.59 50.90
N ALA A 9 9.00 8.01 49.78
CA ALA A 9 9.47 6.72 49.31
C ALA A 9 10.19 6.95 47.98
N ALA A 10 11.44 7.40 48.06
CA ALA A 10 12.34 7.47 46.92
C ALA A 10 12.75 6.04 46.54
N SER A 11 12.00 5.40 45.64
CA SER A 11 12.45 4.16 44.99
C SER A 11 13.53 4.53 43.98
N LEU A 12 14.79 4.43 44.41
CA LEU A 12 15.96 4.45 43.53
C LEU A 12 15.96 3.15 42.72
N VAL A 13 15.30 3.17 41.57
CA VAL A 13 15.54 2.17 40.53
C VAL A 13 16.84 2.56 39.86
N ALA A 14 17.90 1.80 40.11
CA ALA A 14 19.21 2.03 39.50
C ALA A 14 19.08 1.94 37.96
N PRO A 15 19.56 2.94 37.19
CA PRO A 15 19.70 2.75 35.76
C PRO A 15 20.81 1.71 35.54
N VAL A 16 20.44 0.55 35.00
CA VAL A 16 21.39 -0.44 34.49
C VAL A 16 22.22 0.23 33.40
N LEU A 17 23.53 0.25 33.63
CA LEU A 17 24.54 0.81 32.74
C LEU A 17 24.41 0.21 31.33
N GLY A 18 24.37 1.09 30.33
CA GLY A 18 24.29 0.75 28.92
C GLY A 18 25.52 -0.03 28.45
N ALA A 19 25.26 -1.17 27.82
CA ALA A 19 26.22 -1.91 27.02
C ALA A 19 25.53 -2.46 25.77
N ALA A 20 25.08 -1.57 24.89
CA ALA A 20 24.64 -1.91 23.54
C ALA A 20 24.72 -0.65 22.66
N VAL A 21 25.92 -0.20 22.31
CA VAL A 21 26.06 0.95 21.37
C VAL A 21 27.08 0.71 20.25
N ILE A 22 27.68 -0.49 20.16
CA ILE A 22 28.80 -0.75 19.23
C ILE A 22 28.36 -1.54 17.99
N ALA A 23 27.15 -2.10 17.96
CA ALA A 23 26.59 -2.78 16.78
C ALA A 23 25.62 -1.90 15.96
N GLU A 24 25.25 -0.71 16.46
CA GLU A 24 24.18 0.09 15.84
C GLU A 24 24.63 0.86 14.60
N ARG A 25 25.88 1.36 14.55
CA ARG A 25 26.30 2.22 13.43
C ARG A 25 26.38 1.48 12.09
N SER A 26 26.91 0.26 12.08
CA SER A 26 27.00 -0.54 10.86
C SER A 26 25.64 -1.06 10.38
N TYR A 27 24.69 -1.27 11.30
CA TYR A 27 23.30 -1.60 10.94
C TYR A 27 22.59 -0.38 10.34
N LEU A 28 22.74 0.81 10.93
CA LEU A 28 22.15 2.06 10.42
C LEU A 28 22.70 2.47 9.04
N ASP A 29 23.95 2.16 8.73
CA ASP A 29 24.51 2.42 7.40
C ASP A 29 23.92 1.47 6.31
N ILE A 30 23.40 0.30 6.70
CA ILE A 30 22.78 -0.69 5.79
C ILE A 30 21.26 -0.49 5.70
N VAL A 31 20.63 -0.13 6.81
CA VAL A 31 19.23 0.25 6.89
C VAL A 31 19.16 1.70 7.31
N PRO A 32 19.02 2.66 6.38
CA PRO A 32 18.93 4.07 6.71
C PRO A 32 17.58 4.32 7.40
N LEU A 33 17.53 4.04 8.70
CA LEU A 33 16.34 4.22 9.53
C LEU A 33 15.99 5.69 9.61
N GLU A 34 17.00 6.57 9.58
CA GLU A 34 16.86 8.01 9.50
C GLU A 34 16.06 8.42 8.26
N ALA A 35 16.27 7.78 7.10
CA ALA A 35 15.48 8.05 5.89
C ALA A 35 14.02 7.58 6.00
N ARG A 36 13.71 6.65 6.93
CA ARG A 36 12.34 6.25 7.26
C ARG A 36 11.70 7.17 8.31
N GLN A 37 12.51 7.89 9.08
CA GLN A 37 12.07 8.82 10.12
C GLN A 37 11.96 10.26 9.57
N ASP A 38 12.73 10.61 8.54
CA ASP A 38 12.75 11.91 7.88
C ASP A 38 11.75 11.96 6.71
N VAL A 39 10.48 11.74 7.04
CA VAL A 39 9.38 12.01 6.12
C VAL A 39 8.74 13.30 6.58
N SER A 40 8.82 14.35 5.77
CA SER A 40 8.05 15.55 6.05
C SER A 40 6.56 15.17 6.15
N PRO A 41 5.77 15.83 7.02
CA PRO A 41 4.34 15.55 7.15
C PRO A 41 3.61 15.59 5.80
N GLU A 42 4.04 16.47 4.89
CA GLU A 42 3.47 16.63 3.54
C GLU A 42 3.78 15.43 2.65
N LYS A 43 5.04 14.95 2.65
CA LYS A 43 5.41 13.73 1.91
C LYS A 43 4.66 12.51 2.45
N TYR A 44 4.53 12.40 3.78
CA TYR A 44 3.74 11.34 4.39
C TYR A 44 2.27 11.39 3.94
N ALA A 45 1.65 12.57 4.00
CA ALA A 45 0.29 12.77 3.52
C ALA A 45 0.16 12.40 2.03
N CYS A 46 1.14 12.74 1.20
CA CYS A 46 1.14 12.36 -0.21
C CYS A 46 1.15 10.84 -0.41
N HIS A 47 2.06 10.14 0.28
CA HIS A 47 2.12 8.67 0.27
C HIS A 47 0.80 8.04 0.75
N GLU A 48 0.20 8.56 1.80
CA GLU A 48 -1.04 8.05 2.36
C GLU A 48 -2.21 8.22 1.39
N ASN A 49 -2.37 9.41 0.80
CA ASN A 49 -3.45 9.69 -0.15
C ASN A 49 -3.32 8.84 -1.42
N CYS A 50 -2.12 8.74 -2.00
CA CYS A 50 -1.89 7.86 -3.15
C CYS A 50 -2.13 6.38 -2.81
N GLY A 51 -1.69 5.90 -1.65
CA GLY A 51 -1.92 4.51 -1.22
C GLY A 51 -3.41 4.21 -0.96
N ASN A 52 -4.12 5.15 -0.35
CA ASN A 52 -5.56 5.03 -0.11
C ASN A 52 -6.37 5.08 -1.41
N ALA A 53 -5.94 5.87 -2.40
CA ALA A 53 -6.59 5.92 -3.72
C ALA A 53 -6.57 4.52 -4.39
N ILE A 54 -5.44 3.80 -4.32
CA ILE A 54 -5.31 2.42 -4.81
C ILE A 54 -6.19 1.46 -4.01
N THR A 55 -6.06 1.49 -2.68
CA THR A 55 -6.71 0.52 -1.80
C THR A 55 -8.24 0.58 -1.91
N GLN A 56 -8.79 1.80 -1.95
CA GLN A 56 -10.22 2.00 -2.13
C GLN A 56 -10.64 1.76 -3.59
N GLY A 57 -9.75 2.07 -4.54
CA GLY A 57 -9.94 1.78 -5.98
C GLY A 57 -10.10 0.31 -6.31
N ALA A 58 -9.58 -0.58 -5.45
CA ALA A 58 -9.72 -2.04 -5.59
C ALA A 58 -11.18 -2.54 -5.45
N SER A 59 -12.11 -1.68 -5.03
CA SER A 59 -13.53 -2.03 -4.85
C SER A 59 -14.39 -1.97 -6.13
N GLY A 60 -13.76 -1.88 -7.30
CA GLY A 60 -14.47 -1.83 -8.59
C GLY A 60 -14.80 -0.39 -8.98
N THR A 61 -16.07 0.00 -8.94
CA THR A 61 -16.50 1.38 -9.31
C THR A 61 -17.21 2.12 -8.17
N ALA A 62 -17.31 1.51 -6.99
CA ALA A 62 -18.04 2.08 -5.87
C ALA A 62 -17.41 3.40 -5.36
N HIS A 63 -16.09 3.52 -5.47
CA HIS A 63 -15.33 4.70 -5.07
C HIS A 63 -15.52 5.92 -5.98
N CYS A 64 -16.02 5.75 -7.21
CA CYS A 64 -16.11 6.84 -8.18
C CYS A 64 -17.01 7.98 -7.71
N SER A 65 -18.06 7.68 -6.96
CA SER A 65 -18.94 8.69 -6.33
C SER A 65 -18.56 9.04 -4.89
N ASP A 66 -17.52 8.42 -4.34
CA ASP A 66 -17.06 8.66 -2.98
C ASP A 66 -16.25 9.96 -2.92
N LYS A 67 -16.77 10.95 -2.18
CA LYS A 67 -16.12 12.25 -2.07
C LYS A 67 -14.73 12.15 -1.43
N THR A 68 -14.57 11.30 -0.42
CA THR A 68 -13.30 11.12 0.27
C THR A 68 -12.26 10.47 -0.64
N TRP A 69 -12.65 9.53 -1.48
CA TRP A 69 -11.77 8.96 -2.49
C TRP A 69 -11.34 10.01 -3.52
N ASN A 70 -12.28 10.81 -4.03
CA ASN A 70 -11.97 11.86 -4.99
C ASN A 70 -10.97 12.88 -4.40
N GLU A 71 -11.17 13.31 -3.16
CA GLU A 71 -10.22 14.22 -2.47
C GLU A 71 -8.82 13.62 -2.31
N ARG A 72 -8.73 12.31 -2.02
CA ARG A 72 -7.46 11.59 -1.91
C ARG A 72 -6.77 11.44 -3.26
N PHE A 73 -7.55 11.14 -4.30
CA PHE A 73 -7.06 11.05 -5.67
C PHE A 73 -6.49 12.39 -6.13
N ASP A 74 -7.24 13.48 -5.96
CA ASP A 74 -6.81 14.83 -6.33
C ASP A 74 -5.55 15.24 -5.56
N TYR A 75 -5.51 14.98 -4.24
CA TYR A 75 -4.31 15.26 -3.45
C TYR A 75 -3.09 14.49 -3.98
N CYS A 76 -3.26 13.21 -4.35
CA CYS A 76 -2.19 12.43 -4.96
C CYS A 76 -1.70 13.06 -6.27
N MET A 77 -2.61 13.55 -7.12
CA MET A 77 -2.26 14.22 -8.39
C MET A 77 -1.41 15.49 -8.14
N ASP A 78 -1.72 16.23 -7.09
CA ASP A 78 -1.05 17.48 -6.74
C ASP A 78 0.40 17.29 -6.27
N CYS A 79 0.69 16.21 -5.54
CA CYS A 79 1.95 16.06 -4.81
C CYS A 79 2.86 14.95 -5.33
N ALA A 80 2.34 14.00 -6.13
CA ALA A 80 3.09 12.78 -6.46
C ALA A 80 4.40 13.05 -7.22
N ASN A 81 4.42 14.06 -8.10
CA ASN A 81 5.63 14.50 -8.78
C ASN A 81 6.55 15.35 -7.90
N GLU A 82 5.98 16.17 -7.01
CA GLU A 82 6.74 17.01 -6.07
C GLU A 82 7.68 16.15 -5.22
N PHE A 83 7.17 15.03 -4.70
CA PHE A 83 7.94 14.10 -3.89
C PHE A 83 8.56 12.95 -4.69
N GLY A 84 8.38 12.90 -6.01
CA GLY A 84 8.91 11.85 -6.88
C GLY A 84 8.36 10.46 -6.57
N ILE A 85 7.15 10.36 -6.01
CA ILE A 85 6.56 9.08 -5.57
C ILE A 85 5.68 8.44 -6.63
N TRP A 86 5.38 9.15 -7.74
CA TRP A 86 4.55 8.61 -8.82
C TRP A 86 5.07 7.28 -9.36
N VAL A 87 6.39 7.07 -9.41
CA VAL A 87 7.02 5.81 -9.83
C VAL A 87 6.58 4.59 -9.01
N HIS A 88 6.11 4.80 -7.77
CA HIS A 88 5.67 3.73 -6.87
C HIS A 88 4.16 3.52 -6.88
N TYR A 89 3.37 4.58 -7.14
CA TYR A 89 1.92 4.54 -7.04
C TYR A 89 1.20 4.56 -8.38
N GLY A 90 1.87 5.04 -9.43
CA GLY A 90 1.25 5.46 -10.68
C GLY A 90 0.38 4.40 -11.32
N THR A 91 0.91 3.19 -11.51
CA THR A 91 0.14 2.09 -12.09
C THR A 91 -1.15 1.77 -11.32
N GLY A 92 -1.08 1.73 -9.99
CA GLY A 92 -2.26 1.42 -9.17
C GLY A 92 -3.27 2.56 -9.17
N VAL A 93 -2.79 3.81 -9.12
CA VAL A 93 -3.65 5.00 -9.15
C VAL A 93 -4.33 5.14 -10.52
N THR A 94 -3.60 4.91 -11.61
CA THR A 94 -4.17 4.85 -12.97
C THR A 94 -5.24 3.78 -13.06
N HIS A 95 -4.99 2.57 -12.57
CA HIS A 95 -6.01 1.51 -12.58
C HIS A 95 -7.29 1.91 -11.82
N ALA A 96 -7.15 2.57 -10.66
CA ALA A 96 -8.29 3.06 -9.89
C ALA A 96 -9.05 4.19 -10.61
N ALA A 97 -8.34 5.07 -11.33
CA ALA A 97 -8.92 6.17 -12.11
C ALA A 97 -9.64 5.67 -13.37
N ASP A 98 -9.06 4.69 -14.08
CA ASP A 98 -9.63 4.09 -15.29
C ASP A 98 -10.99 3.48 -15.01
N ALA A 99 -11.17 2.83 -13.85
CA ALA A 99 -12.47 2.30 -13.41
C ALA A 99 -13.56 3.38 -13.32
N CYS A 100 -13.16 4.64 -13.12
CA CYS A 100 -14.05 5.80 -13.05
C CYS A 100 -14.04 6.67 -14.33
N ASN A 101 -13.31 6.29 -15.38
CA ASN A 101 -13.06 7.13 -16.55
C ASN A 101 -12.46 8.50 -16.20
N MET A 102 -11.56 8.54 -15.21
CA MET A 102 -10.88 9.75 -14.76
C MET A 102 -9.47 9.82 -15.34
N GLU A 103 -9.03 11.02 -15.66
CA GLU A 103 -7.70 11.27 -16.22
C GLU A 103 -6.65 11.52 -15.12
N ILE A 104 -5.42 11.03 -15.36
CA ILE A 104 -4.26 11.35 -14.52
C ILE A 104 -3.77 12.77 -14.83
N ASN A 105 -3.90 13.67 -13.86
CA ASN A 105 -3.54 15.08 -14.01
C ASN A 105 -2.42 15.47 -13.03
N LEU A 106 -1.24 14.85 -13.18
CA LEU A 106 -0.12 15.13 -12.30
C LEU A 106 0.33 16.59 -12.42
N LYS A 107 0.45 17.26 -11.29
CA LYS A 107 1.06 18.58 -11.25
C LYS A 107 2.53 18.47 -11.63
N SER A 108 2.97 19.25 -12.61
CA SER A 108 4.38 19.27 -13.02
C SER A 108 5.23 19.92 -11.91
N ASN A 109 6.34 19.27 -11.54
CA ASN A 109 7.29 19.85 -10.60
C ASN A 109 8.24 20.84 -11.32
N GLY A 110 7.69 21.87 -11.99
CA GLY A 110 8.43 23.00 -12.57
C GLY A 110 9.63 22.72 -13.49
N THR A 111 9.85 21.48 -13.94
CA THR A 111 10.97 21.09 -14.83
C THR A 111 10.44 20.06 -15.82
N GLU A 112 10.66 20.33 -17.11
CA GLU A 112 10.13 19.59 -18.25
C GLU A 112 10.39 18.08 -18.19
N THR A 113 9.33 17.32 -18.47
CA THR A 113 9.32 15.85 -18.59
C THR A 113 9.92 15.43 -19.93
N VAL A 114 10.98 14.60 -19.89
CA VAL A 114 11.36 13.77 -21.06
C VAL A 114 10.36 12.62 -21.14
N SER A 115 9.47 12.67 -22.12
CA SER A 115 8.53 11.59 -22.44
C SER A 115 9.28 10.43 -23.06
N THR A 116 9.30 9.27 -22.39
CA THR A 116 9.72 8.01 -23.02
C THR A 116 8.47 7.32 -23.54
N GLU A 117 8.22 7.50 -24.83
CA GLU A 117 7.18 6.83 -25.61
C GLU A 117 7.45 5.31 -25.62
N SER A 118 6.55 4.54 -25.02
CA SER A 118 6.56 3.08 -25.13
C SER A 118 5.76 2.70 -26.37
N THR A 119 6.46 2.32 -27.45
CA THR A 119 5.84 1.86 -28.69
C THR A 119 5.14 0.51 -28.45
N GLU A 120 3.81 0.52 -28.43
CA GLU A 120 2.99 -0.70 -28.39
C GLU A 120 2.93 -1.32 -29.79
N THR A 121 3.41 -2.56 -29.92
CA THR A 121 3.35 -3.34 -31.17
C THR A 121 1.98 -3.98 -31.30
N THR A 122 1.17 -3.50 -32.25
CA THR A 122 -0.10 -4.11 -32.65
C THR A 122 0.13 -5.46 -33.33
N ALA A 123 -0.35 -6.55 -32.73
CA ALA A 123 -0.46 -7.85 -33.38
C ALA A 123 -1.92 -8.12 -33.78
N ALA A 124 -2.17 -8.13 -35.09
CA ALA A 124 -3.45 -8.47 -35.70
C ALA A 124 -3.71 -9.99 -35.62
N ALA A 125 -4.88 -10.40 -35.12
CA ALA A 125 -5.34 -11.78 -35.23
C ALA A 125 -6.48 -11.87 -36.25
N ALA A 126 -6.22 -12.61 -37.33
CA ALA A 126 -7.13 -12.91 -38.42
C ALA A 126 -8.09 -14.07 -38.07
N SER A 127 -9.24 -14.09 -38.74
CA SER A 127 -10.39 -14.95 -38.49
C SER A 127 -10.40 -16.28 -39.27
N THR A 128 -11.16 -17.25 -38.72
CA THR A 128 -11.85 -18.43 -39.33
C THR A 128 -11.10 -19.79 -39.43
N PRO A 129 -11.79 -20.95 -39.53
CA PRO A 129 -13.16 -21.36 -39.12
C PRO A 129 -13.23 -22.67 -38.29
N THR A 130 -14.45 -22.99 -37.85
CA THR A 130 -15.00 -24.21 -37.23
C THR A 130 -14.71 -25.53 -37.95
N ASP A 131 -14.43 -26.61 -37.18
CA ASP A 131 -14.93 -27.96 -37.48
C ASP A 131 -15.13 -28.79 -36.19
N ASN A 132 -16.29 -29.43 -36.09
CA ASN A 132 -16.71 -30.33 -35.02
C ASN A 132 -16.33 -31.78 -35.36
N ALA A 133 -15.68 -32.49 -34.44
CA ALA A 133 -15.83 -33.93 -34.29
C ALA A 133 -15.44 -34.33 -32.86
N GLY A 134 -16.41 -34.86 -32.11
CA GLY A 134 -16.28 -35.15 -30.69
C GLY A 134 -15.41 -36.36 -30.36
N SER A 135 -15.05 -36.45 -29.07
CA SER A 135 -15.16 -37.72 -28.37
C SER A 135 -15.21 -37.48 -26.86
N LEU A 136 -16.20 -38.12 -26.27
CA LEU A 136 -16.48 -38.30 -24.86
C LEU A 136 -15.26 -38.76 -24.06
N LEU A 137 -14.98 -38.12 -22.92
CA LEU A 137 -14.59 -38.81 -21.71
C LEU A 137 -15.22 -38.12 -20.49
N THR A 138 -16.22 -38.80 -19.95
CA THR A 138 -16.72 -38.64 -18.59
C THR A 138 -15.59 -38.95 -17.60
N SER A 139 -15.38 -38.10 -16.59
CA SER A 139 -14.73 -38.52 -15.35
C SER A 139 -15.43 -37.85 -14.18
N SER A 140 -16.14 -38.71 -13.45
CA SER A 140 -16.97 -38.44 -12.28
C SER A 140 -16.17 -38.15 -11.00
N GLY A 141 -16.78 -37.36 -10.10
CA GLY A 141 -16.47 -37.30 -8.66
C GLY A 141 -15.27 -36.41 -8.28
N SER A 142 -15.28 -35.61 -7.22
CA SER A 142 -16.04 -35.73 -5.98
C SER A 142 -16.25 -34.37 -5.32
N VAL A 143 -17.51 -34.14 -4.90
CA VAL A 143 -17.90 -33.22 -3.82
C VAL A 143 -17.57 -33.91 -2.47
N MET A 144 -17.54 -33.11 -1.40
CA MET A 144 -17.29 -33.40 0.03
C MET A 144 -15.83 -33.07 0.43
N LEU A 145 -15.56 -32.24 1.43
CA LEU A 145 -16.13 -32.34 2.77
C LEU A 145 -15.90 -31.03 3.56
N PHE A 146 -16.96 -30.26 3.80
CA PHE A 146 -17.05 -29.38 4.97
C PHE A 146 -17.60 -30.21 6.13
N GLY A 147 -16.92 -30.24 7.27
CA GLY A 147 -17.53 -30.75 8.50
C GLY A 147 -16.55 -31.28 9.56
N MET A 148 -16.61 -30.61 10.72
CA MET A 148 -16.39 -31.14 12.07
C MET A 148 -14.95 -31.21 12.63
N ILE A 149 -14.61 -30.21 13.46
CA ILE A 149 -13.90 -30.47 14.72
C ILE A 149 -14.80 -29.94 15.84
N ALA A 150 -15.59 -30.85 16.41
CA ALA A 150 -16.18 -30.70 17.74
C ALA A 150 -16.03 -32.05 18.46
N ALA A 151 -15.57 -31.94 19.71
CA ALA A 151 -15.66 -32.89 20.83
C ALA A 151 -14.73 -34.11 20.86
N ALA A 152 -13.74 -34.04 21.75
CA ALA A 152 -13.51 -34.99 22.85
C ALA A 152 -12.64 -34.26 23.90
N GLY A 153 -12.90 -34.24 25.20
CA GLY A 153 -13.81 -35.01 26.04
C GLY A 153 -13.07 -35.41 27.32
N LEU A 154 -13.69 -35.15 28.47
CA LEU A 154 -13.53 -35.83 29.77
C LEU A 154 -12.19 -35.74 30.52
N LEU A 155 -12.21 -34.98 31.62
CA LEU A 155 -12.10 -35.46 33.01
C LEU A 155 -12.66 -34.41 33.97
#